data_AF-A0A9D7U3Q7-F1
#
_entry.id   AF-A0A9D7U3Q7-F1
#
_cell.length_a   1.000
_cell.length_b   1.000
_cell.length_c   1.000
_cell.angle_alpha   90.00
_cell.angle_beta   90.00
_cell.angle_gamma   90.00
#
_symmetry.space_group_name_H-M   'P 1'
#
loop_
_entity.id
_entity.type
_entity.pdbx_description
1 polymer ?
#
loop_
_entity_poly.entity_id
_entity_poly.type
_entity_poly.pdbx_seq_one_letter_code
_entity_poly.pdbx_strand_id
1 'polypeptide(L)'
;MAGIDPNGNPTNGIVRIDGRAINGYISNGVHPDETHQFHNLSQWNSNYYFNIYHFFFIDKVDAFALLGQGYLYMQLGKTSQMDFDTWNSTYIHEMGHALSLWHTFEGDNDGRSCPSNLNPLLDGDRISDTEPHKMFFAKEYNDINSCTGKEIGKNTYNNFMNYPLNNRSTQYLFSTEQILRMRLNTFNSGSFNINEPFINDKPTCSNQSTVFEIQSQRIKYNDFAILESKNCENGTVYWFRDSLRIDFLADGNRFITPKLQSNKTYFATCQKDNCISKNTSVKVIISEDLKQLSITSQFIEFNSSAILKMKGCKGTVNWYDNEIGGNILGSGSIYITQNLTKSTAYFATCDIVNLPKQKNRIIGHVFIKEQQIILKNNELVGFCYLQPVMFKPILSRSTSNYSPYSIFIFHSDSLIYQSRIYPYQQSPGIIDHFVYLTDDDFPESGIYQVYVSNGVTASQKAEINVVKNFLHLS
;
A
#
# COMPACT_ATOMS: atom_id res chain seq x y z
N MET A 1 13.36 1.88 26.93
CA MET A 1 13.40 1.72 28.41
C MET A 1 12.40 0.66 28.81
N ALA A 2 12.76 -0.28 29.69
CA ALA A 2 11.84 -1.32 30.13
C ALA A 2 10.77 -0.75 31.08
N GLY A 3 9.54 -1.27 30.98
CA GLY A 3 8.45 -0.95 31.92
C GLY A 3 8.29 -1.97 33.05
N ILE A 4 8.91 -3.14 32.93
CA ILE A 4 8.83 -4.25 33.88
C ILE A 4 10.25 -4.82 34.12
N ASP A 5 10.63 -5.00 35.38
CA ASP A 5 11.92 -5.58 35.78
C ASP A 5 11.91 -7.12 35.68
N PRO A 6 13.06 -7.81 35.86
CA PRO A 6 13.11 -9.28 35.79
C PRO A 6 12.25 -10.02 36.81
N ASN A 7 11.82 -9.35 37.88
CA ASN A 7 10.96 -9.91 38.93
C ASN A 7 9.47 -9.62 38.67
N GLY A 8 9.13 -8.98 37.54
CA GLY A 8 7.75 -8.64 37.18
C GLY A 8 7.22 -7.34 37.78
N ASN A 9 8.07 -6.54 38.44
CA ASN A 9 7.63 -5.28 39.05
C ASN A 9 7.68 -4.12 38.04
N PRO A 10 6.79 -3.11 38.16
CA PRO A 10 6.91 -1.88 37.40
C PRO A 10 8.26 -1.19 37.61
N THR A 11 8.89 -0.75 36.53
CA THR A 11 10.17 -0.04 36.56
C THR A 11 10.19 1.07 35.49
N ASN A 12 11.07 2.05 35.67
CA ASN A 12 11.39 3.03 34.63
C ASN A 12 12.57 2.58 33.74
N GLY A 13 13.13 1.40 34.00
CA GLY A 13 14.25 0.84 33.24
C GLY A 13 15.62 1.42 33.61
N ILE A 14 15.73 2.18 34.69
CA ILE A 14 17.00 2.76 35.17
C ILE A 14 17.34 2.19 36.55
N VAL A 15 18.46 1.47 36.62
CA VAL A 15 19.07 1.05 37.88
C VAL A 15 20.24 1.97 38.20
N ARG A 16 20.33 2.45 39.44
CA ARG A 16 21.42 3.31 39.91
C ARG A 16 22.19 2.58 41.01
N ILE A 17 23.48 2.37 40.80
CA ILE A 17 24.37 1.72 41.78
C ILE A 17 25.44 2.72 42.21
N ASP A 18 25.73 2.74 43.50
CA ASP A 18 26.90 3.43 44.04
C ASP A 18 28.15 2.55 43.86
N GLY A 19 28.97 2.87 42.85
CA GLY A 19 30.17 2.11 42.52
C GLY A 19 31.35 2.35 43.48
N ARG A 20 31.26 3.24 44.47
CA ARG A 20 32.40 3.59 45.36
C ARG A 20 32.91 2.42 46.20
N ALA A 21 32.08 1.42 46.44
CA ALA A 21 32.46 0.20 47.17
C ALA A 21 33.16 -0.84 46.29
N ILE A 22 33.22 -0.63 44.96
CA ILE A 22 33.85 -1.54 44.01
C ILE A 22 35.35 -1.24 43.99
N ASN A 23 36.16 -2.28 44.25
CA ASN A 23 37.60 -2.13 44.32
C ASN A 23 38.17 -1.57 43.01
N GLY A 24 39.04 -0.57 43.09
CA GLY A 24 39.66 0.07 41.93
C GLY A 24 38.77 1.08 41.17
N TYR A 25 37.45 1.08 41.35
CA TYR A 25 36.54 1.94 40.58
C TYR A 25 36.78 3.45 40.80
N ILE A 26 37.03 3.88 42.05
CA ILE A 26 37.30 5.30 42.35
C ILE A 26 38.61 5.78 41.69
N SER A 27 39.62 4.91 41.65
CA SER A 27 40.96 5.26 41.17
C SER A 27 41.07 5.16 39.66
N ASN A 28 40.44 4.15 39.05
CA ASN A 28 40.70 3.75 37.67
C ASN A 28 39.42 3.70 36.80
N GLY A 29 38.23 3.93 37.37
CA GLY A 29 36.95 3.72 36.68
C GLY A 29 36.74 2.28 36.25
N VAL A 30 36.24 2.10 35.02
CA VAL A 30 36.03 0.78 34.41
C VAL A 30 37.04 0.55 33.30
N HIS A 31 37.79 -0.55 33.35
CA HIS A 31 38.58 -1.04 32.23
C HIS A 31 37.72 -1.94 31.33
N PRO A 32 37.82 -1.85 29.98
CA PRO A 32 37.05 -2.71 29.07
C PRO A 32 37.19 -4.23 29.33
N ASP A 33 38.36 -4.65 29.82
CA ASP A 33 38.65 -6.05 30.16
C ASP A 33 38.12 -6.50 31.54
N GLU A 34 37.63 -5.57 32.38
CA GLU A 34 37.24 -5.85 33.77
C GLU A 34 35.76 -5.53 34.05
N THR A 35 34.88 -5.84 33.07
CA THR A 35 33.45 -5.51 33.14
C THR A 35 32.61 -6.47 34.00
N HIS A 36 33.11 -7.68 34.24
CA HIS A 36 32.39 -8.74 34.94
C HIS A 36 31.90 -8.37 36.35
N GLN A 37 32.69 -7.58 37.09
CA GLN A 37 32.33 -7.17 38.45
C GLN A 37 31.09 -6.25 38.49
N PHE A 38 30.76 -5.58 37.39
CA PHE A 38 29.61 -4.68 37.30
C PHE A 38 28.34 -5.40 36.85
N HIS A 39 28.47 -6.47 36.05
CA HIS A 39 27.34 -7.30 35.61
C HIS A 39 26.59 -7.92 36.79
N ASN A 40 27.33 -8.45 37.76
CA ASN A 40 26.74 -9.09 38.94
C ASN A 40 25.87 -8.15 39.80
N LEU A 41 25.98 -6.83 39.61
CA LEU A 41 25.28 -5.84 40.43
C LEU A 41 23.91 -5.44 39.88
N SER A 42 23.76 -5.36 38.55
CA SER A 42 22.52 -4.87 37.93
C SER A 42 22.19 -5.46 36.56
N GLN A 43 22.86 -6.54 36.14
CA GLN A 43 22.53 -7.16 34.86
C GLN A 43 21.11 -7.72 34.90
N TRP A 44 20.33 -7.36 33.89
CA TRP A 44 19.08 -8.06 33.57
C TRP A 44 19.34 -9.09 32.48
N ASN A 45 18.56 -10.16 32.45
CA ASN A 45 18.77 -11.27 31.53
C ASN A 45 18.82 -10.78 30.07
N SER A 46 19.97 -10.95 29.43
CA SER A 46 20.26 -10.41 28.10
C SER A 46 19.44 -11.05 26.97
N ASN A 47 18.68 -12.11 27.25
CA ASN A 47 17.69 -12.65 26.33
C ASN A 47 16.43 -11.77 26.22
N TYR A 48 16.16 -10.95 27.24
CA TYR A 48 14.93 -10.13 27.32
C TYR A 48 15.23 -8.64 27.41
N TYR A 49 16.42 -8.26 27.87
CA TYR A 49 16.80 -6.87 28.12
C TYR A 49 18.12 -6.55 27.45
N PHE A 50 18.17 -5.40 26.80
CA PHE A 50 19.43 -4.83 26.35
C PHE A 50 20.05 -4.02 27.48
N ASN A 51 21.26 -4.38 27.92
CA ASN A 51 21.88 -3.80 29.10
C ASN A 51 22.82 -2.66 28.70
N ILE A 52 22.56 -1.46 29.22
CA ILE A 52 23.31 -0.25 28.89
C ILE A 52 23.85 0.34 30.18
N TYR A 53 25.16 0.30 30.33
CA TYR A 53 25.85 0.77 31.51
C TYR A 53 26.45 2.15 31.27
N HIS A 54 26.08 3.07 32.14
CA HIS A 54 26.65 4.40 32.18
C HIS A 54 27.59 4.51 33.38
N PHE A 55 28.87 4.79 33.12
CA PHE A 55 29.90 4.94 34.15
C PHE A 55 30.40 6.37 34.20
N PHE A 56 30.86 6.84 35.35
CA PHE A 56 31.44 8.19 35.44
C PHE A 56 32.76 8.30 34.68
N PHE A 57 33.56 7.23 34.68
CA PHE A 57 34.85 7.16 34.02
C PHE A 57 35.09 5.74 33.48
N ILE A 58 35.59 5.66 32.24
CA ILE A 58 36.05 4.45 31.57
C ILE A 58 37.51 4.68 31.18
N ASP A 59 38.39 3.72 31.45
CA ASP A 59 39.82 3.87 31.15
C ASP A 59 40.05 3.92 29.63
N LYS A 60 40.81 4.92 29.17
CA LYS A 60 41.31 5.13 27.79
C LYS A 60 40.29 5.29 26.66
N VAL A 61 38.99 5.05 26.89
CA VAL A 61 37.94 5.14 25.85
C VAL A 61 36.72 5.91 26.34
N ASP A 62 35.98 6.51 25.41
CA ASP A 62 34.75 7.25 25.75
C ASP A 62 33.52 6.32 25.83
N ALA A 63 33.53 5.22 25.10
CA ALA A 63 32.52 4.16 25.11
C ALA A 63 33.12 2.88 24.52
N PHE A 64 32.47 1.74 24.76
CA PHE A 64 32.75 0.48 24.07
C PHE A 64 31.53 -0.44 24.14
N ALA A 65 31.50 -1.46 23.29
CA ALA A 65 30.53 -2.53 23.32
C ALA A 65 31.21 -3.89 23.16
N LEU A 66 30.59 -4.92 23.74
CA LEU A 66 31.01 -6.29 23.51
C LEU A 66 30.31 -6.80 22.26
N LEU A 67 31.10 -7.19 21.25
CA LEU A 67 30.59 -7.55 19.93
C LEU A 67 29.50 -8.62 20.03
N GLY A 68 28.29 -8.26 19.59
CA GLY A 68 27.13 -9.14 19.55
C GLY A 68 26.57 -9.55 20.90
N GLN A 69 27.07 -9.10 22.04
CA GLN A 69 26.62 -9.60 23.36
C GLN A 69 25.47 -8.79 23.98
N GLY A 70 24.99 -7.74 23.30
CA GLY A 70 23.89 -6.90 23.81
C GLY A 70 24.26 -6.04 25.03
N TYR A 71 25.56 -5.72 25.19
CA TYR A 71 26.06 -4.81 26.22
C TYR A 71 26.66 -3.56 25.60
N LEU A 72 26.27 -2.42 26.15
CA LEU A 72 26.78 -1.10 25.79
C LEU A 72 27.35 -0.41 27.03
N TYR A 73 28.55 0.15 26.93
CA TYR A 73 29.24 0.84 28.02
C TYR A 73 29.56 2.25 27.60
N MET A 74 29.11 3.23 28.38
CA MET A 74 29.24 4.64 28.05
C MET A 74 29.78 5.44 29.22
N GLN A 75 30.73 6.33 28.93
CA GLN A 75 31.20 7.27 29.93
C GLN A 75 30.28 8.49 30.03
N LEU A 76 29.89 8.83 31.26
CA LEU A 76 29.22 10.05 31.66
C LEU A 76 30.28 11.06 32.12
N GLY A 77 30.80 11.89 31.21
CA GLY A 77 31.56 13.07 31.68
C GLY A 77 32.76 13.51 30.87
N LYS A 78 32.61 13.78 29.57
CA LYS A 78 33.38 14.86 28.91
C LYS A 78 32.44 16.00 28.53
N THR A 79 31.87 16.66 29.53
CA THR A 79 30.95 17.80 29.35
C THR A 79 31.65 19.10 28.90
N SER A 80 32.77 19.02 28.19
CA SER A 80 33.43 20.20 27.63
C SER A 80 34.02 20.04 26.22
N GLN A 81 33.94 18.87 25.58
CA GLN A 81 34.56 18.67 24.26
C GLN A 81 33.78 17.85 23.24
N MET A 82 32.72 17.13 23.61
CA MET A 82 31.88 16.43 22.62
C MET A 82 30.57 17.16 22.42
N ASP A 83 30.36 17.62 21.18
CA ASP A 83 29.07 18.11 20.71
C ASP A 83 28.01 16.99 20.82
N PHE A 84 26.75 17.36 21.00
CA PHE A 84 25.62 16.45 21.16
C PHE A 84 25.54 15.43 20.00
N ASP A 85 25.86 15.89 18.79
CA ASP A 85 25.89 15.05 17.59
C ASP A 85 26.99 13.99 17.64
N THR A 86 28.15 14.33 18.19
CA THR A 86 29.26 13.38 18.40
C THR A 86 28.88 12.32 19.42
N TRP A 87 28.20 12.71 20.50
CA TRP A 87 27.74 11.77 21.52
C TRP A 87 26.68 10.80 20.98
N ASN A 88 25.70 11.31 20.23
CA ASN A 88 24.69 10.47 19.59
C ASN A 88 25.33 9.47 18.61
N SER A 89 26.28 9.93 17.79
CA SER A 89 26.98 9.04 16.87
C SER A 89 27.76 7.95 17.60
N THR A 90 28.45 8.28 18.70
CA THR A 90 29.14 7.28 19.54
C THR A 90 28.15 6.25 20.09
N TYR A 91 26.99 6.68 20.58
CA TYR A 91 25.95 5.75 21.04
C TYR A 91 25.52 4.77 19.95
N ILE A 92 25.24 5.30 18.76
CA ILE A 92 24.78 4.52 17.61
C ILE A 92 25.87 3.57 17.12
N HIS A 93 27.12 4.03 17.11
CA HIS A 93 28.30 3.25 16.76
C HIS A 93 28.45 2.02 17.66
N GLU A 94 28.47 2.22 18.97
CA GLU A 94 28.62 1.12 19.93
C GLU A 94 27.39 0.19 19.93
N MET A 95 26.20 0.72 19.68
CA MET A 95 25.01 -0.11 19.44
C MET A 95 25.19 -1.01 18.21
N GLY A 96 25.85 -0.52 17.16
CA GLY A 96 26.23 -1.34 16.00
C GLY A 96 27.11 -2.53 16.39
N HIS A 97 28.14 -2.32 17.20
CA HIS A 97 28.98 -3.40 17.74
C HIS A 97 28.19 -4.37 18.61
N ALA A 98 27.35 -3.87 19.52
CA ALA A 98 26.50 -4.72 20.34
C ALA A 98 25.49 -5.55 19.51
N LEU A 99 25.21 -5.12 18.28
CA LEU A 99 24.41 -5.82 17.26
C LEU A 99 25.27 -6.51 16.18
N SER A 100 26.54 -6.81 16.52
CA SER A 100 27.48 -7.62 15.73
C SER A 100 28.00 -6.97 14.45
N LEU A 101 28.09 -5.65 14.39
CA LEU A 101 28.81 -4.95 13.32
C LEU A 101 30.28 -4.76 13.69
N TRP A 102 31.15 -4.86 12.69
CA TRP A 102 32.56 -4.50 12.81
C TRP A 102 32.75 -3.07 12.33
N HIS A 103 33.93 -2.50 12.60
CA HIS A 103 34.33 -1.25 11.98
C HIS A 103 34.37 -1.41 10.46
N THR A 104 33.95 -0.41 9.68
CA THR A 104 34.02 -0.52 8.20
C THR A 104 35.45 -0.63 7.65
N PHE A 105 36.45 -0.30 8.48
CA PHE A 105 37.88 -0.40 8.21
C PHE A 105 38.53 -1.61 8.88
N GLU A 106 37.75 -2.61 9.32
CA GLU A 106 38.28 -3.80 9.98
C GLU A 106 39.40 -4.46 9.16
N GLY A 107 40.54 -4.75 9.80
CA GLY A 107 41.71 -5.33 9.12
C GLY A 107 42.67 -4.32 8.46
N ASP A 108 42.52 -3.02 8.69
CA ASP A 108 43.40 -1.98 8.13
C ASP A 108 44.76 -1.81 8.83
N ASN A 109 45.02 -2.58 9.90
CA ASN A 109 46.22 -2.52 10.72
C ASN A 109 46.51 -1.10 11.25
N ASP A 110 45.53 -0.48 11.93
CA ASP A 110 45.61 0.88 12.47
C ASP A 110 45.88 1.93 11.37
N GLY A 111 45.19 1.79 10.24
CA GLY A 111 45.32 2.68 9.08
C GLY A 111 46.63 2.54 8.28
N ARG A 112 47.41 1.47 8.50
CA ARG A 112 48.68 1.25 7.79
C ARG A 112 48.52 0.56 6.44
N SER A 113 47.46 -0.23 6.26
CA SER A 113 47.22 -1.03 5.06
C SER A 113 45.75 -1.06 4.72
N CYS A 114 45.42 -1.31 3.45
CA CYS A 114 44.04 -1.55 3.08
C CYS A 114 43.58 -2.93 3.55
N PRO A 115 42.38 -3.07 4.14
CA PRO A 115 41.80 -4.37 4.45
C PRO A 115 41.78 -5.31 3.23
N SER A 116 41.90 -6.61 3.48
CA SER A 116 41.60 -7.61 2.44
C SER A 116 40.15 -7.45 2.00
N ASN A 117 39.89 -7.67 0.71
CA ASN A 117 38.54 -7.65 0.16
C ASN A 117 38.41 -8.64 -1.00
N LEU A 118 39.06 -9.80 -0.88
CA LEU A 118 38.97 -10.87 -1.87
C LEU A 118 37.60 -11.55 -1.78
N ASN A 119 37.09 -11.70 -0.57
CA ASN A 119 35.70 -12.07 -0.31
C ASN A 119 35.10 -11.14 0.76
N PRO A 120 34.27 -10.15 0.39
CA PRO A 120 33.68 -9.19 1.33
C PRO A 120 32.74 -9.81 2.37
N LEU A 121 32.44 -11.10 2.27
CA LEU A 121 31.63 -11.84 3.26
C LEU A 121 32.48 -12.48 4.37
N LEU A 122 33.80 -12.57 4.15
CA LEU A 122 34.79 -13.18 5.05
C LEU A 122 35.85 -12.19 5.51
N ASP A 123 36.21 -11.26 4.63
CA ASP A 123 37.25 -10.27 4.84
C ASP A 123 36.64 -8.95 5.35
N GLY A 124 37.52 -8.11 5.91
CA GLY A 124 37.15 -6.78 6.38
C GLY A 124 36.04 -6.80 7.42
N ASP A 125 35.07 -5.91 7.25
CA ASP A 125 33.90 -5.79 8.13
C ASP A 125 32.83 -6.87 7.86
N ARG A 126 33.06 -7.71 6.85
CA ARG A 126 32.18 -8.79 6.36
C ARG A 126 30.83 -8.28 5.86
N ILE A 127 30.83 -7.11 5.25
CA ILE A 127 29.67 -6.44 4.63
C ILE A 127 30.09 -6.04 3.21
N SER A 128 29.34 -6.44 2.19
CA SER A 128 29.75 -6.24 0.78
C SER A 128 29.33 -4.91 0.18
N ASP A 129 28.37 -4.22 0.81
CA ASP A 129 27.94 -2.89 0.41
C ASP A 129 28.69 -1.76 1.13
N THR A 130 29.72 -2.08 1.91
CA THR A 130 30.75 -1.17 2.44
C THR A 130 32.08 -1.47 1.74
N GLU A 131 32.71 -0.45 1.17
CA GLU A 131 33.98 -0.66 0.47
C GLU A 131 35.16 -0.69 1.45
N PRO A 132 36.23 -1.49 1.18
CA PRO A 132 37.40 -1.55 2.03
C PRO A 132 38.07 -0.19 2.06
N HIS A 133 38.45 0.25 3.26
CA HIS A 133 39.11 1.51 3.45
C HIS A 133 39.95 1.50 4.73
N LYS A 134 40.79 2.53 4.88
CA LYS A 134 41.56 2.75 6.11
C LYS A 134 40.79 3.67 7.05
N MET A 135 40.96 3.52 8.35
CA MET A 135 40.49 4.52 9.31
C MET A 135 41.09 5.89 9.01
N PHE A 136 40.37 6.97 9.35
CA PHE A 136 40.88 8.34 9.21
C PHE A 136 41.47 8.67 7.83
N PHE A 137 40.84 8.23 6.74
CA PHE A 137 41.39 8.43 5.40
C PHE A 137 40.72 9.53 4.57
N ALA A 138 39.39 9.66 4.63
CA ALA A 138 38.62 10.58 3.79
C ALA A 138 38.30 11.87 4.55
N LYS A 139 38.67 13.00 3.95
CA LYS A 139 38.39 14.33 4.48
C LYS A 139 36.97 14.76 4.08
N GLU A 140 36.58 14.50 2.84
CA GLU A 140 35.31 14.89 2.25
C GLU A 140 34.61 13.72 1.54
N TYR A 141 33.29 13.86 1.36
CA TYR A 141 32.49 12.94 0.58
C TYR A 141 32.96 12.99 -0.90
N ASN A 142 33.12 11.82 -1.53
CA ASN A 142 33.72 11.61 -2.86
C ASN A 142 35.25 11.73 -2.96
N ASP A 143 35.98 11.85 -1.84
CA ASP A 143 37.44 11.69 -1.87
C ASP A 143 37.83 10.34 -2.49
N ILE A 144 38.97 10.29 -3.18
CA ILE A 144 39.47 9.05 -3.78
C ILE A 144 39.92 8.10 -2.67
N ASN A 145 39.26 6.96 -2.59
CA ASN A 145 39.63 5.87 -1.72
C ASN A 145 40.90 5.19 -2.21
N SER A 146 41.97 5.32 -1.40
CA SER A 146 43.27 4.72 -1.68
C SER A 146 43.25 3.20 -1.81
N CYS A 147 42.23 2.53 -1.28
CA CYS A 147 42.10 1.08 -1.32
C CYS A 147 41.39 0.56 -2.57
N THR A 148 40.50 1.35 -3.17
CA THR A 148 39.71 0.95 -4.35
C THR A 148 40.08 1.73 -5.62
N GLY A 149 40.77 2.87 -5.47
CA GLY A 149 41.08 3.79 -6.57
C GLY A 149 39.86 4.56 -7.10
N LYS A 150 38.73 4.53 -6.38
CA LYS A 150 37.46 5.16 -6.78
C LYS A 150 37.03 6.20 -5.74
N GLU A 151 36.08 7.07 -6.10
CA GLU A 151 35.42 7.95 -5.14
C GLU A 151 34.75 7.11 -4.03
N ILE A 152 34.95 7.51 -2.78
CA ILE A 152 34.35 6.83 -1.64
C ILE A 152 32.82 6.98 -1.65
N GLY A 153 32.13 5.85 -1.53
CA GLY A 153 30.69 5.77 -1.43
C GLY A 153 30.16 6.20 -0.07
N LYS A 154 28.91 6.66 -0.05
CA LYS A 154 28.20 7.08 1.17
C LYS A 154 28.11 5.99 2.22
N ASN A 155 28.03 4.73 1.79
CA ASN A 155 27.91 3.57 2.68
C ASN A 155 29.14 3.41 3.56
N THR A 156 30.28 3.97 3.17
CA THR A 156 31.52 3.95 3.96
C THR A 156 31.80 5.31 4.59
N TYR A 157 31.67 6.41 3.82
CA TYR A 157 31.96 7.75 4.33
C TYR A 157 31.07 8.16 5.51
N ASN A 158 29.75 8.02 5.34
CA ASN A 158 28.72 8.46 6.30
C ASN A 158 28.29 7.35 7.27
N ASN A 159 29.01 6.22 7.27
CA ASN A 159 28.66 5.07 8.08
C ASN A 159 28.88 5.35 9.57
N PHE A 160 27.96 4.95 10.42
CA PHE A 160 28.17 5.01 11.88
C PHE A 160 29.36 4.16 12.34
N MET A 161 29.70 3.07 11.64
CA MET A 161 30.84 2.18 11.98
C MET A 161 32.19 2.65 11.41
N ASN A 162 32.26 3.83 10.79
CA ASN A 162 33.50 4.47 10.35
C ASN A 162 34.08 5.39 11.44
N TYR A 163 35.38 5.68 11.37
CA TYR A 163 36.05 6.73 12.13
C TYR A 163 36.47 7.87 11.18
N PRO A 164 35.67 8.96 11.11
CA PRO A 164 35.97 10.08 10.21
C PRO A 164 37.14 10.93 10.72
N LEU A 165 37.88 11.55 9.79
CA LEU A 165 39.06 12.39 10.09
C LEU A 165 38.74 13.64 10.93
N ASN A 166 37.61 14.30 10.65
CA ASN A 166 37.32 15.63 11.18
C ASN A 166 36.29 15.59 12.31
N ASN A 167 35.08 15.11 12.02
CA ASN A 167 34.00 15.03 12.99
C ASN A 167 33.03 13.91 12.64
N ARG A 168 32.41 13.31 13.67
CA ARG A 168 31.35 12.30 13.60
C ARG A 168 30.01 12.85 13.11
N SER A 169 29.85 14.17 12.97
CA SER A 169 28.62 14.80 12.43
C SER A 169 28.30 14.41 10.99
N THR A 170 29.25 13.82 10.25
CA THR A 170 29.00 13.30 8.90
C THR A 170 28.31 11.94 8.91
N GLN A 171 28.19 11.28 10.07
CA GLN A 171 27.65 9.93 10.18
C GLN A 171 26.13 10.00 10.32
N TYR A 172 25.41 9.31 9.45
CA TYR A 172 23.94 9.32 9.47
C TYR A 172 23.28 8.01 8.98
N LEU A 173 24.06 6.99 8.63
CA LEU A 173 23.52 5.74 8.10
C LEU A 173 24.24 4.49 8.60
N PHE A 174 23.51 3.38 8.58
CA PHE A 174 24.04 2.04 8.39
C PHE A 174 23.73 1.61 6.95
N SER A 175 24.60 0.77 6.38
CA SER A 175 24.38 0.19 5.06
C SER A 175 23.23 -0.83 5.10
N THR A 176 22.79 -1.26 3.92
CA THR A 176 21.70 -2.24 3.81
C THR A 176 22.10 -3.57 4.43
N GLU A 177 23.31 -4.03 4.15
CA GLU A 177 23.78 -5.33 4.63
C GLU A 177 24.15 -5.30 6.11
N GLN A 178 24.61 -4.15 6.64
CA GLN A 178 24.75 -3.95 8.08
C GLN A 178 23.40 -4.09 8.80
N ILE A 179 22.33 -3.48 8.28
CA ILE A 179 20.99 -3.61 8.87
C ILE A 179 20.52 -5.07 8.85
N LEU A 180 20.76 -5.79 7.76
CA LEU A 180 20.44 -7.22 7.67
C LEU A 180 21.21 -8.04 8.70
N ARG A 181 22.51 -7.77 8.88
CA ARG A 181 23.34 -8.44 9.88
C ARG A 181 22.84 -8.20 11.30
N MET A 182 22.53 -6.95 11.66
CA MET A 182 22.00 -6.64 12.99
C MET A 182 20.68 -7.37 13.28
N ARG A 183 19.80 -7.47 12.27
CA ARG A 183 18.53 -8.21 12.42
C ARG A 183 18.74 -9.71 12.54
N LEU A 184 19.55 -10.31 11.66
CA LEU A 184 19.78 -11.76 11.71
C LEU A 184 20.44 -12.21 13.01
N ASN A 185 21.30 -11.37 13.59
CA ASN A 185 21.92 -11.64 14.89
C ASN A 185 20.96 -11.48 16.09
N THR A 186 19.85 -10.75 15.94
CA THR A 186 18.84 -10.60 17.00
C THR A 186 17.76 -11.69 16.98
N PHE A 187 17.58 -12.42 15.87
CA PHE A 187 16.57 -13.48 15.73
C PHE A 187 17.04 -14.91 16.07
N ASN A 188 18.36 -15.16 16.13
CA ASN A 188 18.89 -16.48 16.52
C ASN A 188 19.15 -16.52 18.04
N SER A 189 18.12 -16.86 18.80
CA SER A 189 18.16 -17.06 20.25
C SER A 189 19.27 -18.04 20.69
N GLY A 190 20.26 -17.55 21.46
CA GLY A 190 20.94 -18.35 22.49
C GLY A 190 22.42 -18.70 22.31
N SER A 191 23.09 -18.38 21.20
CA SER A 191 24.56 -18.52 21.12
C SER A 191 25.15 -17.61 20.05
N PHE A 192 25.90 -16.61 20.49
CA PHE A 192 26.59 -15.63 19.66
C PHE A 192 27.82 -16.26 19.00
N ASN A 193 27.70 -16.75 17.76
CA ASN A 193 28.88 -17.17 17.00
C ASN A 193 29.42 -15.98 16.19
N ILE A 194 30.32 -15.22 16.83
CA ILE A 194 31.02 -14.04 16.28
C ILE A 194 31.87 -14.33 15.03
N ASN A 195 32.07 -15.61 14.69
CA ASN A 195 32.96 -16.04 13.61
C ASN A 195 32.23 -16.38 12.31
N GLU A 196 30.91 -16.43 12.28
CA GLU A 196 30.19 -16.84 11.06
C GLU A 196 30.27 -15.77 9.96
N PRO A 197 30.61 -16.16 8.71
CA PRO A 197 30.53 -15.29 7.55
C PRO A 197 29.09 -14.83 7.30
N PHE A 198 28.90 -13.67 6.67
CA PHE A 198 27.61 -13.37 6.05
C PHE A 198 27.47 -14.22 4.79
N ILE A 199 27.13 -15.49 4.92
CA ILE A 199 26.80 -16.31 3.75
C ILE A 199 25.40 -15.85 3.28
N ASN A 200 25.35 -15.09 2.20
CA ASN A 200 24.10 -14.83 1.44
C ASN A 200 23.43 -16.14 0.97
N ASP A 201 24.12 -17.27 1.07
CA ASP A 201 23.60 -18.63 1.03
C ASP A 201 23.28 -19.17 2.44
N LYS A 202 22.28 -18.62 3.12
CA LYS A 202 21.35 -19.56 3.77
C LYS A 202 20.77 -20.39 2.64
N PRO A 203 20.72 -21.74 2.73
CA PRO A 203 20.24 -22.56 1.62
C PRO A 203 18.87 -22.04 1.22
N THR A 204 18.80 -21.41 0.03
CA THR A 204 17.52 -21.27 -0.66
C THR A 204 17.01 -22.69 -0.77
N CYS A 205 15.85 -22.97 -0.17
CA CYS A 205 15.29 -24.31 -0.20
C CYS A 205 15.19 -24.74 -1.67
N SER A 206 16.12 -25.59 -2.11
CA SER A 206 16.07 -26.21 -3.41
C SER A 206 14.94 -27.22 -3.34
N ASN A 207 13.84 -26.90 -4.02
CA ASN A 207 12.74 -27.81 -4.33
C ASN A 207 12.01 -28.45 -3.13
N GLN A 208 11.48 -27.63 -2.22
CA GLN A 208 10.12 -27.88 -1.73
C GLN A 208 9.16 -26.86 -2.36
N SER A 209 8.78 -27.17 -3.60
CA SER A 209 7.54 -26.71 -4.22
C SER A 209 6.40 -27.13 -3.26
N THR A 210 5.49 -26.30 -2.77
CA THR A 210 4.70 -25.29 -3.50
C THR A 210 3.96 -24.34 -2.54
N VAL A 211 3.76 -23.10 -2.98
CA VAL A 211 2.67 -22.17 -2.56
C VAL A 211 2.82 -21.32 -1.28
N PHE A 212 3.92 -20.59 -1.04
CA PHE A 212 3.76 -19.34 -0.26
C PHE A 212 2.96 -18.34 -1.11
N GLU A 213 1.63 -18.39 -0.96
CA GLU A 213 0.70 -17.56 -1.73
C GLU A 213 0.34 -16.33 -0.94
N ILE A 214 0.47 -15.19 -1.60
CA ILE A 214 -0.14 -13.96 -1.17
C ILE A 214 -0.95 -13.42 -2.33
N GLN A 215 -2.24 -13.23 -2.10
CA GLN A 215 -3.13 -12.73 -3.14
C GLN A 215 -3.14 -11.21 -3.14
N SER A 216 -2.96 -10.64 -4.34
CA SER A 216 -3.13 -9.20 -4.53
C SER A 216 -4.57 -8.81 -4.26
N GLN A 217 -4.78 -7.71 -3.55
CA GLN A 217 -6.11 -7.23 -3.18
C GLN A 217 -6.47 -5.95 -3.91
N ARG A 218 -7.77 -5.80 -4.18
CA ARG A 218 -8.36 -4.55 -4.64
C ARG A 218 -9.14 -3.90 -3.52
N ILE A 219 -8.86 -2.64 -3.25
CA ILE A 219 -9.51 -1.86 -2.19
C ILE A 219 -10.02 -0.52 -2.72
N LYS A 220 -10.91 0.12 -1.96
CA LYS A 220 -11.39 1.48 -2.26
C LYS A 220 -10.33 2.51 -1.86
N TYR A 221 -10.42 3.71 -2.45
CA TYR A 221 -9.57 4.83 -2.06
C TYR A 221 -9.76 5.16 -0.57
N ASN A 222 -8.65 5.35 0.14
CA ASN A 222 -8.58 5.62 1.58
C ASN A 222 -9.11 4.48 2.47
N ASP A 223 -9.06 3.25 1.96
CA ASP A 223 -9.36 2.03 2.69
C ASP A 223 -8.08 1.24 3.01
N PHE A 224 -8.18 0.19 3.83
CA PHE A 224 -7.07 -0.71 4.16
C PHE A 224 -7.24 -2.09 3.51
N ALA A 225 -6.13 -2.80 3.30
CA ALA A 225 -6.13 -4.19 2.84
C ALA A 225 -5.74 -5.12 4.00
N ILE A 226 -6.27 -6.35 3.97
CA ILE A 226 -5.86 -7.43 4.88
C ILE A 226 -5.13 -8.47 4.03
N LEU A 227 -3.82 -8.38 3.98
CA LEU A 227 -3.00 -9.34 3.25
C LEU A 227 -2.83 -10.59 4.10
N GLU A 228 -3.23 -11.73 3.54
CA GLU A 228 -3.14 -13.02 4.21
C GLU A 228 -2.20 -13.92 3.42
N SER A 229 -1.26 -14.50 4.13
CA SER A 229 -0.34 -15.50 3.60
C SER A 229 -0.94 -16.89 3.77
N LYS A 230 -0.69 -17.77 2.78
CA LYS A 230 -1.07 -19.18 2.84
C LYS A 230 0.17 -20.08 2.74
N ASN A 231 0.04 -21.27 3.32
CA ASN A 231 1.00 -22.36 3.31
C ASN A 231 2.40 -22.01 3.85
N CYS A 232 2.45 -21.23 4.93
CA CYS A 232 3.61 -21.14 5.82
C CYS A 232 3.37 -22.00 7.08
N GLU A 233 3.16 -23.30 6.90
CA GLU A 233 2.80 -24.20 8.01
C GLU A 233 3.98 -24.39 8.99
N ASN A 234 3.72 -24.11 10.27
CA ASN A 234 4.71 -24.14 11.35
C ASN A 234 5.95 -23.24 11.09
N GLY A 235 5.80 -22.23 10.22
CA GLY A 235 6.78 -21.17 9.99
C GLY A 235 6.26 -19.81 10.45
N THR A 236 7.14 -18.82 10.49
CA THR A 236 6.80 -17.42 10.75
C THR A 236 6.86 -16.63 9.45
N VAL A 237 5.81 -15.87 9.16
CA VAL A 237 5.76 -14.99 8.00
C VAL A 237 6.23 -13.60 8.40
N TYR A 238 7.10 -13.00 7.61
CA TYR A 238 7.58 -11.63 7.79
C TYR A 238 7.19 -10.78 6.59
N TRP A 239 6.64 -9.59 6.85
CA TRP A 239 6.15 -8.64 5.86
C TRP A 239 7.08 -7.44 5.74
N PHE A 240 7.28 -6.97 4.51
CA PHE A 240 8.21 -5.91 4.15
C PHE A 240 7.60 -4.94 3.15
N ARG A 241 8.09 -3.69 3.15
CA ARG A 241 7.72 -2.68 2.15
C ARG A 241 8.51 -2.82 0.86
N ASP A 242 9.71 -3.38 0.92
CA ASP A 242 10.65 -3.44 -0.19
C ASP A 242 11.05 -4.88 -0.54
N SER A 243 11.56 -5.06 -1.76
CA SER A 243 11.95 -6.36 -2.30
C SER A 243 13.22 -6.93 -1.67
N LEU A 244 14.03 -6.09 -1.02
CA LEU A 244 15.29 -6.46 -0.39
C LEU A 244 15.12 -6.88 1.08
N ARG A 245 13.91 -6.76 1.64
CA ARG A 245 13.53 -7.10 3.02
C ARG A 245 14.14 -6.16 4.08
N ILE A 246 14.27 -4.87 3.76
CA ILE A 246 14.93 -3.86 4.60
C ILE A 246 13.93 -3.07 5.46
N ASP A 247 12.74 -2.78 4.96
CA ASP A 247 11.69 -2.05 5.66
C ASP A 247 10.67 -3.07 6.19
N PHE A 248 10.94 -3.58 7.39
CA PHE A 248 10.08 -4.55 8.08
C PHE A 248 8.80 -3.89 8.57
N LEU A 249 7.67 -4.55 8.36
CA LEU A 249 6.34 -4.01 8.66
C LEU A 249 5.64 -4.76 9.78
N ALA A 250 5.65 -6.10 9.73
CA ALA A 250 4.94 -6.96 10.67
C ALA A 250 5.37 -8.41 10.50
N ASP A 251 5.10 -9.24 11.50
CA ASP A 251 5.18 -10.70 11.45
C ASP A 251 3.81 -11.36 11.68
N GLY A 252 3.70 -12.63 11.33
CA GLY A 252 2.49 -13.44 11.43
C GLY A 252 1.71 -13.55 10.11
N ASN A 253 0.71 -14.45 10.11
CA ASN A 253 0.04 -14.87 8.86
C ASN A 253 -0.78 -13.78 8.16
N ARG A 254 -1.12 -12.69 8.88
CA ARG A 254 -1.95 -11.59 8.37
C ARG A 254 -1.26 -10.25 8.61
N PHE A 255 -1.26 -9.40 7.58
CA PHE A 255 -0.80 -8.02 7.65
C PHE A 255 -1.92 -7.06 7.25
N ILE A 256 -2.22 -6.10 8.12
CA ILE A 256 -3.20 -5.05 7.86
C ILE A 256 -2.44 -3.80 7.41
N THR A 257 -2.72 -3.32 6.20
CA THR A 257 -2.07 -2.10 5.69
C THR A 257 -2.63 -0.85 6.38
N PRO A 258 -1.88 0.26 6.44
CA PRO A 258 -2.48 1.58 6.61
C PRO A 258 -3.51 1.88 5.51
N LYS A 259 -4.33 2.92 5.70
CA LYS A 259 -5.22 3.41 4.64
C LYS A 259 -4.39 3.91 3.45
N LEU A 260 -4.74 3.46 2.24
CA LEU A 260 -3.94 3.75 1.04
C LEU A 260 -4.65 4.72 0.10
N GLN A 261 -3.86 5.60 -0.51
CA GLN A 261 -4.29 6.59 -1.51
C GLN A 261 -3.65 6.38 -2.88
N SER A 262 -2.67 5.48 -2.99
CA SER A 262 -2.09 5.01 -4.26
C SER A 262 -1.80 3.51 -4.20
N ASN A 263 -1.61 2.89 -5.37
CA ASN A 263 -1.22 1.48 -5.46
C ASN A 263 0.09 1.24 -4.69
N LYS A 264 0.15 0.13 -3.93
CA LYS A 264 1.35 -0.26 -3.19
C LYS A 264 1.70 -1.71 -3.47
N THR A 265 3.00 -1.97 -3.50
CA THR A 265 3.55 -3.33 -3.49
C THR A 265 4.14 -3.56 -2.12
N TYR A 266 3.83 -4.71 -1.54
CA TYR A 266 4.46 -5.24 -0.33
C TYR A 266 5.12 -6.56 -0.68
N PHE A 267 5.94 -7.06 0.24
CA PHE A 267 6.66 -8.30 0.08
C PHE A 267 6.53 -9.11 1.35
N ALA A 268 6.55 -10.44 1.24
CA ALA A 268 6.67 -11.27 2.41
C ALA A 268 7.49 -12.52 2.13
N THR A 269 7.99 -13.10 3.21
CA THR A 269 8.73 -14.36 3.21
C THR A 269 8.27 -15.22 4.37
N CYS A 270 8.26 -16.53 4.15
CA CYS A 270 8.06 -17.53 5.19
C CYS A 270 9.43 -18.03 5.66
N GLN A 271 9.65 -17.99 6.97
CA GLN A 271 10.79 -18.59 7.62
C GLN A 271 10.35 -19.82 8.40
N LYS A 272 11.03 -20.93 8.18
CA LYS A 272 10.81 -22.17 8.93
C LYS A 272 12.18 -22.73 9.27
N ASP A 273 12.42 -22.98 10.56
CA ASP A 273 13.74 -23.36 11.07
C ASP A 273 14.83 -22.40 10.56
N ASN A 274 15.92 -22.92 9.98
CA ASN A 274 17.00 -22.12 9.39
C ASN A 274 16.78 -21.74 7.92
N CYS A 275 15.60 -22.03 7.37
CA CYS A 275 15.28 -21.85 5.96
C CYS A 275 14.36 -20.64 5.74
N ILE A 276 14.65 -19.85 4.70
CA ILE A 276 13.88 -18.66 4.32
C ILE A 276 13.39 -18.83 2.88
N SER A 277 12.10 -18.63 2.66
CA SER A 277 11.51 -18.69 1.32
C SER A 277 12.03 -17.56 0.42
N LYS A 278 11.82 -17.69 -0.89
CA LYS A 278 11.92 -16.54 -1.79
C LYS A 278 10.99 -15.41 -1.30
N ASN A 279 11.41 -14.17 -1.47
CA ASN A 279 10.59 -13.01 -1.18
C ASN A 279 9.48 -12.89 -2.23
N THR A 280 8.22 -12.98 -1.82
CA THR A 280 7.05 -12.94 -2.71
C THR A 280 6.42 -11.55 -2.67
N SER A 281 6.26 -10.93 -3.84
CA SER A 281 5.58 -9.64 -3.95
C SER A 281 4.06 -9.79 -3.96
N VAL A 282 3.36 -8.89 -3.30
CA VAL A 282 1.91 -8.74 -3.33
C VAL A 282 1.53 -7.30 -3.62
N LYS A 283 0.54 -7.09 -4.50
CA LYS A 283 0.06 -5.74 -4.84
C LYS A 283 -1.26 -5.45 -4.15
N VAL A 284 -1.36 -4.30 -3.52
CA VAL A 284 -2.63 -3.67 -3.14
C VAL A 284 -2.95 -2.63 -4.19
N ILE A 285 -4.00 -2.90 -4.95
CA ILE A 285 -4.45 -2.07 -6.06
C ILE A 285 -5.66 -1.27 -5.59
N ILE A 286 -5.57 0.04 -5.64
CA ILE A 286 -6.72 0.89 -5.44
C ILE A 286 -7.57 0.86 -6.70
N SER A 287 -8.82 0.47 -6.55
CA SER A 287 -9.82 0.52 -7.62
C SER A 287 -10.99 1.37 -7.16
N GLU A 288 -11.41 2.29 -8.03
CA GLU A 288 -12.68 2.99 -7.84
C GLU A 288 -13.83 2.00 -8.06
N ASP A 289 -14.84 2.06 -7.20
CA ASP A 289 -16.08 1.32 -7.41
C ASP A 289 -16.89 2.05 -8.49
N LEU A 290 -16.75 1.63 -9.75
CA LEU A 290 -17.49 2.21 -10.88
C LEU A 290 -19.00 2.12 -10.70
N LYS A 291 -19.51 1.28 -9.79
CA LYS A 291 -20.95 1.20 -9.49
C LYS A 291 -21.52 2.50 -8.91
N GLN A 292 -20.67 3.38 -8.37
CA GLN A 292 -21.13 4.66 -7.84
C GLN A 292 -21.06 5.81 -8.86
N LEU A 293 -20.30 5.66 -9.94
CA LEU A 293 -20.22 6.68 -10.97
C LEU A 293 -21.46 6.63 -11.87
N SER A 294 -22.05 7.79 -12.12
CA SER A 294 -23.19 7.89 -13.02
C SER A 294 -23.19 9.26 -13.70
N ILE A 295 -23.58 9.30 -14.97
CA ILE A 295 -23.89 10.53 -15.66
C ILE A 295 -25.41 10.71 -15.61
N THR A 296 -25.85 11.95 -15.35
CA THR A 296 -27.29 12.26 -15.40
C THR A 296 -27.73 12.34 -16.86
N SER A 297 -28.52 11.36 -17.32
CA SER A 297 -29.18 11.42 -18.63
C SER A 297 -30.23 12.54 -18.67
N GLN A 298 -30.46 13.12 -19.84
CA GLN A 298 -31.34 14.29 -20.00
C GLN A 298 -32.26 14.17 -21.23
N PHE A 299 -33.45 14.77 -21.11
CA PHE A 299 -34.36 15.01 -22.21
C PHE A 299 -34.32 16.48 -22.60
N ILE A 300 -34.12 16.76 -23.88
CA ILE A 300 -33.99 18.12 -24.40
C ILE A 300 -34.90 18.33 -25.61
N GLU A 301 -35.20 19.60 -25.91
CA GLU A 301 -35.93 20.00 -27.10
C GLU A 301 -35.05 19.88 -28.36
N PHE A 302 -35.66 19.78 -29.54
CA PHE A 302 -34.92 19.81 -30.80
C PHE A 302 -34.08 21.09 -30.92
N ASN A 303 -32.84 20.95 -31.40
CA ASN A 303 -31.89 22.05 -31.57
C ASN A 303 -31.59 22.84 -30.28
N SER A 304 -31.56 22.15 -29.14
CA SER A 304 -31.16 22.71 -27.84
C SER A 304 -29.96 21.96 -27.25
N SER A 305 -29.33 22.53 -26.22
CA SER A 305 -28.18 21.93 -25.55
C SER A 305 -28.59 21.13 -24.31
N ALA A 306 -27.79 20.13 -23.96
CA ALA A 306 -27.93 19.35 -22.74
C ALA A 306 -26.83 19.69 -21.73
N ILE A 307 -27.16 19.53 -20.45
CA ILE A 307 -26.23 19.66 -19.32
C ILE A 307 -26.05 18.27 -18.70
N LEU A 308 -24.93 17.64 -19.00
CA LEU A 308 -24.54 16.38 -18.41
C LEU A 308 -23.72 16.61 -17.15
N LYS A 309 -24.06 15.88 -16.07
CA LYS A 309 -23.36 15.97 -14.78
C LYS A 309 -22.83 14.60 -14.37
N MET A 310 -21.53 14.51 -14.15
CA MET A 310 -20.87 13.34 -13.58
C MET A 310 -21.03 13.34 -12.05
N LYS A 311 -21.59 12.28 -11.49
CA LYS A 311 -21.73 12.08 -10.04
C LYS A 311 -20.74 11.04 -9.54
N GLY A 312 -20.22 11.25 -8.33
CA GLY A 312 -19.37 10.30 -7.61
C GLY A 312 -17.88 10.34 -7.99
N CYS A 313 -17.48 11.13 -8.99
CA CYS A 313 -16.06 11.26 -9.35
C CYS A 313 -15.32 12.14 -8.34
N LYS A 314 -14.18 11.64 -7.84
CA LYS A 314 -13.27 12.35 -6.91
C LYS A 314 -12.04 12.94 -7.60
N GLY A 315 -11.90 12.72 -8.90
CA GLY A 315 -10.79 13.19 -9.72
C GLY A 315 -11.23 14.13 -10.84
N THR A 316 -10.41 14.23 -11.86
CA THR A 316 -10.70 15.01 -13.07
C THR A 316 -11.61 14.20 -13.99
N VAL A 317 -12.77 14.75 -14.32
CA VAL A 317 -13.67 14.15 -15.31
C VAL A 317 -13.23 14.58 -16.70
N ASN A 318 -13.06 13.62 -17.62
CA ASN A 318 -12.79 13.86 -19.04
C ASN A 318 -13.95 13.32 -19.87
N TRP A 319 -14.47 14.13 -20.80
CA TRP A 319 -15.63 13.81 -21.65
C TRP A 319 -15.19 13.41 -23.06
N TYR A 320 -15.94 12.50 -23.68
CA TYR A 320 -15.62 11.86 -24.95
C TYR A 320 -16.87 11.64 -25.81
N ASP A 321 -16.66 11.60 -27.12
CA ASP A 321 -17.68 11.36 -28.15
C ASP A 321 -17.95 9.87 -28.45
N ASN A 322 -17.15 8.96 -27.88
CA ASN A 322 -17.29 7.52 -28.14
C ASN A 322 -17.00 6.66 -26.89
N GLU A 323 -17.41 5.40 -26.89
CA GLU A 323 -17.23 4.47 -25.78
C GLU A 323 -15.77 4.02 -25.65
N ILE A 324 -15.14 3.72 -26.79
CA ILE A 324 -13.76 3.28 -26.92
C ILE A 324 -13.10 4.12 -28.02
N GLY A 325 -11.93 4.71 -27.73
CA GLY A 325 -11.31 5.67 -28.67
C GLY A 325 -12.07 6.99 -28.76
N GLY A 326 -11.87 7.79 -29.81
CA GLY A 326 -12.57 9.09 -29.98
C GLY A 326 -11.87 10.30 -29.37
N ASN A 327 -12.47 11.48 -29.55
CA ASN A 327 -11.89 12.78 -29.19
C ASN A 327 -12.27 13.20 -27.77
N ILE A 328 -11.38 13.94 -27.11
CA ILE A 328 -11.72 14.64 -25.87
C ILE A 328 -12.61 15.83 -26.21
N LEU A 329 -13.79 15.87 -25.64
CA LEU A 329 -14.77 16.94 -25.80
C LEU A 329 -14.61 18.06 -24.78
N GLY A 330 -14.08 17.74 -23.60
CA GLY A 330 -13.88 18.70 -22.52
C GLY A 330 -13.52 18.02 -21.19
N SER A 331 -13.28 18.83 -20.17
CA SER A 331 -12.99 18.37 -18.81
C SER A 331 -13.82 19.12 -17.77
N GLY A 332 -14.02 18.50 -16.60
CA GLY A 332 -14.81 19.04 -15.49
C GLY A 332 -16.07 18.23 -15.18
N SER A 333 -16.63 18.40 -13.99
CA SER A 333 -17.78 17.61 -13.50
C SER A 333 -19.09 17.86 -14.25
N ILE A 334 -19.15 18.95 -15.03
CA ILE A 334 -20.28 19.34 -15.86
C ILE A 334 -19.80 19.47 -17.31
N TYR A 335 -20.56 18.93 -18.25
CA TYR A 335 -20.37 19.14 -19.68
C TYR A 335 -21.65 19.67 -20.31
N ILE A 336 -21.51 20.74 -21.09
CA ILE A 336 -22.60 21.36 -21.84
C ILE A 336 -22.39 21.02 -23.31
N THR A 337 -23.37 20.37 -23.92
CA THR A 337 -23.29 19.98 -25.34
C THR A 337 -23.49 21.19 -26.25
N GLN A 338 -23.10 21.08 -27.51
CA GLN A 338 -23.67 21.95 -28.54
C GLN A 338 -25.17 21.63 -28.73
N ASN A 339 -25.85 22.44 -29.53
CA ASN A 339 -27.25 22.17 -29.87
C ASN A 339 -27.37 20.85 -30.63
N LEU A 340 -28.25 19.97 -30.19
CA LEU A 340 -28.41 18.63 -30.75
C LEU A 340 -29.68 18.53 -31.59
N THR A 341 -29.57 17.85 -32.72
CA THR A 341 -30.69 17.51 -33.62
C THR A 341 -30.95 16.01 -33.70
N LYS A 342 -30.11 15.18 -33.06
CA LYS A 342 -30.35 13.75 -32.82
C LYS A 342 -30.01 13.34 -31.38
N SER A 343 -30.71 12.35 -30.85
CA SER A 343 -30.35 11.69 -29.58
C SER A 343 -28.92 11.17 -29.66
N THR A 344 -28.11 11.49 -28.65
CA THR A 344 -26.66 11.28 -28.68
C THR A 344 -26.19 10.71 -27.33
N ALA A 345 -25.25 9.76 -27.38
CA ALA A 345 -24.58 9.24 -26.20
C ALA A 345 -23.25 9.95 -25.98
N TYR A 346 -22.96 10.29 -24.73
CA TYR A 346 -21.70 10.88 -24.30
C TYR A 346 -21.04 10.00 -23.26
N PHE A 347 -19.72 10.02 -23.26
CA PHE A 347 -18.92 9.12 -22.44
C PHE A 347 -17.96 9.91 -21.58
N ALA A 348 -17.68 9.45 -20.36
CA ALA A 348 -16.68 10.12 -19.53
C ALA A 348 -15.87 9.15 -18.66
N THR A 349 -14.62 9.53 -18.39
CA THR A 349 -13.76 8.88 -17.39
C THR A 349 -13.61 9.75 -16.16
N CYS A 350 -13.29 9.13 -15.03
CA CYS A 350 -12.86 9.82 -13.81
C CYS A 350 -11.37 9.52 -13.58
N ASP A 351 -10.51 10.47 -13.91
CA ASP A 351 -9.06 10.36 -13.78
C ASP A 351 -8.62 10.91 -12.42
N ILE A 352 -8.24 10.03 -11.51
CA ILE A 352 -7.70 10.39 -10.19
C ILE A 352 -6.18 10.35 -10.26
N VAL A 353 -5.54 11.35 -9.67
CA VAL A 353 -4.08 11.44 -9.58
C VAL A 353 -3.53 10.17 -8.92
N ASN A 354 -2.51 9.56 -9.54
CA ASN A 354 -1.86 8.31 -9.12
C ASN A 354 -2.66 7.00 -9.28
N LEU A 355 -3.79 7.01 -10.00
CA LEU A 355 -4.45 5.79 -10.47
C LEU A 355 -4.20 5.56 -11.97
N PRO A 356 -4.20 4.29 -12.43
CA PRO A 356 -4.22 3.99 -13.86
C PRO A 356 -5.44 4.66 -14.52
N LYS A 357 -5.25 5.27 -15.69
CA LYS A 357 -6.36 5.84 -16.46
C LYS A 357 -7.43 4.78 -16.71
N GLN A 358 -8.69 5.16 -16.52
CA GLN A 358 -9.82 4.25 -16.70
C GLN A 358 -9.96 3.88 -18.18
N LYS A 359 -10.11 2.57 -18.45
CA LYS A 359 -10.39 2.07 -19.81
C LYS A 359 -11.89 2.02 -20.13
N ASN A 360 -12.72 1.77 -19.11
CA ASN A 360 -14.17 1.75 -19.25
C ASN A 360 -14.72 3.14 -18.99
N ARG A 361 -15.55 3.65 -19.90
CA ARG A 361 -16.18 4.97 -19.78
C ARG A 361 -17.61 4.81 -19.26
N ILE A 362 -18.04 5.78 -18.48
CA ILE A 362 -19.44 5.89 -18.03
C ILE A 362 -20.23 6.53 -19.17
N ILE A 363 -21.38 5.96 -19.52
CA ILE A 363 -22.27 6.48 -20.56
C ILE A 363 -23.35 7.37 -19.94
N GLY A 364 -23.65 8.49 -20.62
CA GLY A 364 -24.79 9.35 -20.36
C GLY A 364 -25.55 9.58 -21.65
N HIS A 365 -26.87 9.45 -21.60
CA HIS A 365 -27.71 9.61 -22.78
C HIS A 365 -28.38 10.98 -22.78
N VAL A 366 -28.33 11.65 -23.93
CA VAL A 366 -29.15 12.81 -24.23
C VAL A 366 -30.18 12.39 -25.26
N PHE A 367 -31.43 12.44 -24.87
CA PHE A 367 -32.55 12.12 -25.75
C PHE A 367 -33.18 13.41 -26.24
N ILE A 368 -33.35 13.51 -27.55
CA ILE A 368 -34.20 14.55 -28.12
C ILE A 368 -35.63 14.09 -27.97
N LYS A 369 -36.46 14.93 -27.37
CA LYS A 369 -37.89 14.72 -27.38
C LYS A 369 -38.34 14.76 -28.83
N GLU A 370 -38.81 13.63 -29.35
CA GLU A 370 -39.41 13.59 -30.68
C GLU A 370 -40.69 14.42 -30.64
N GLN A 371 -40.70 15.51 -31.40
CA GLN A 371 -41.93 16.24 -31.70
C GLN A 371 -42.63 15.49 -32.81
N GLN A 372 -43.71 14.78 -32.49
CA GLN A 372 -44.63 14.34 -33.53
C GLN A 372 -45.57 15.48 -33.89
N ILE A 373 -45.65 15.74 -35.20
CA ILE A 373 -46.58 16.67 -35.83
C ILE A 373 -47.95 16.01 -35.82
N ILE A 374 -48.90 16.58 -35.07
CA ILE A 374 -50.29 16.10 -35.12
C ILE A 374 -50.95 16.80 -36.30
N LEU A 375 -51.25 16.03 -37.35
CA LEU A 375 -52.09 16.48 -38.47
C LEU A 375 -53.50 15.94 -38.29
N LYS A 376 -54.51 16.81 -38.38
CA LYS A 376 -55.91 16.41 -38.52
C LYS A 376 -56.43 17.06 -39.79
N ASN A 377 -56.98 16.26 -40.70
CA ASN A 377 -57.42 16.71 -42.01
C ASN A 377 -56.35 17.50 -42.81
N ASN A 378 -55.08 17.08 -42.74
CA ASN A 378 -53.92 17.76 -43.33
C ASN A 378 -53.57 19.16 -42.78
N GLU A 379 -54.15 19.60 -41.65
CA GLU A 379 -53.73 20.83 -40.96
C GLU A 379 -52.93 20.51 -39.69
N LEU A 380 -51.92 21.34 -39.39
CA LEU A 380 -51.08 21.24 -38.19
C LEU A 380 -51.89 21.63 -36.94
N VAL A 381 -52.12 20.70 -36.03
CA VAL A 381 -53.02 20.89 -34.87
C VAL A 381 -52.30 20.88 -33.52
N GLY A 382 -51.03 20.48 -33.48
CA GLY A 382 -50.24 20.55 -32.25
C GLY A 382 -48.97 19.70 -32.27
N PHE A 383 -48.21 19.81 -31.19
CA PHE A 383 -47.01 19.03 -30.92
C PHE A 383 -47.23 18.22 -29.63
N CYS A 384 -46.85 16.94 -29.62
CA CYS A 384 -46.83 16.11 -28.41
C CYS A 384 -45.38 15.80 -27.98
N TYR A 385 -45.16 15.69 -26.67
CA TYR A 385 -43.87 15.34 -26.07
C TYR A 385 -43.95 13.98 -25.39
N LEU A 386 -43.47 12.92 -26.02
CA LEU A 386 -43.33 11.62 -25.36
C LEU A 386 -42.05 11.62 -24.49
N GLN A 387 -42.18 11.26 -23.21
CA GLN A 387 -41.04 10.92 -22.35
C GLN A 387 -40.85 9.39 -22.34
N PRO A 388 -39.74 8.84 -22.84
CA PRO A 388 -39.46 7.41 -22.67
C PRO A 388 -39.17 7.09 -21.19
N VAL A 389 -39.73 5.98 -20.71
CA VAL A 389 -39.64 5.54 -19.31
C VAL A 389 -38.44 4.60 -19.12
N MET A 390 -37.58 4.90 -18.14
CA MET A 390 -36.45 4.03 -17.76
C MET A 390 -36.82 3.10 -16.59
N PHE A 391 -36.53 1.80 -16.68
CA PHE A 391 -36.65 0.84 -15.57
C PHE A 391 -35.29 0.55 -14.91
N LYS A 392 -35.23 0.46 -13.57
CA LYS A 392 -34.05 -0.03 -12.83
C LYS A 392 -34.06 -1.56 -12.69
N PRO A 393 -32.90 -2.24 -12.75
CA PRO A 393 -32.83 -3.71 -12.74
C PRO A 393 -33.20 -4.32 -11.37
N ILE A 394 -33.92 -5.44 -11.40
CA ILE A 394 -34.11 -6.34 -10.25
C ILE A 394 -33.10 -7.48 -10.38
N LEU A 395 -32.18 -7.57 -9.41
CA LEU A 395 -31.22 -8.66 -9.31
C LEU A 395 -31.96 -9.99 -9.10
N SER A 396 -31.84 -10.91 -10.06
CA SER A 396 -32.19 -12.31 -9.84
C SER A 396 -31.37 -13.20 -10.77
N ARG A 397 -30.61 -14.11 -10.15
CA ARG A 397 -29.69 -15.04 -10.80
C ARG A 397 -30.51 -16.26 -11.23
N SER A 398 -30.77 -16.44 -12.52
CA SER A 398 -31.33 -17.68 -13.06
C SER A 398 -30.40 -18.27 -14.11
N THR A 399 -30.15 -19.57 -14.03
CA THR A 399 -29.19 -20.35 -14.83
C THR A 399 -29.82 -21.12 -15.99
N SER A 400 -31.02 -20.76 -16.44
CA SER A 400 -31.67 -21.39 -17.60
C SER A 400 -31.65 -20.48 -18.83
N ASN A 401 -31.34 -21.02 -20.00
CA ASN A 401 -31.39 -20.36 -21.32
C ASN A 401 -32.80 -19.90 -21.77
N TYR A 402 -33.77 -19.90 -20.86
CA TYR A 402 -35.06 -19.26 -21.01
C TYR A 402 -35.25 -18.33 -19.81
N SER A 403 -35.37 -17.03 -20.09
CA SER A 403 -35.76 -16.03 -19.09
C SER A 403 -37.23 -16.30 -18.73
N PRO A 404 -37.56 -16.60 -17.47
CA PRO A 404 -38.96 -16.77 -17.05
C PRO A 404 -39.68 -15.42 -16.94
N TYR A 405 -39.01 -14.32 -17.30
CA TYR A 405 -39.54 -12.97 -17.13
C TYR A 405 -40.46 -12.57 -18.28
N SER A 406 -41.67 -12.15 -17.93
CA SER A 406 -42.64 -11.57 -18.85
C SER A 406 -43.13 -10.25 -18.29
N ILE A 407 -43.29 -9.27 -19.17
CA ILE A 407 -43.97 -8.02 -18.86
C ILE A 407 -45.43 -8.15 -19.24
N PHE A 408 -46.31 -7.65 -18.37
CA PHE A 408 -47.73 -7.55 -18.60
C PHE A 408 -48.16 -6.12 -18.32
N ILE A 409 -48.95 -5.53 -19.22
CA ILE A 409 -49.52 -4.20 -19.04
C ILE A 409 -51.03 -4.35 -19.03
N PHE A 410 -51.65 -3.92 -17.95
CA PHE A 410 -53.09 -3.96 -17.77
C PHE A 410 -53.68 -2.56 -17.81
N HIS A 411 -54.87 -2.44 -18.39
CA HIS A 411 -55.71 -1.25 -18.29
C HIS A 411 -57.12 -1.69 -17.91
N SER A 412 -57.68 -1.12 -16.84
CA SER A 412 -59.03 -1.46 -16.37
C SER A 412 -59.26 -2.98 -16.27
N ASP A 413 -58.32 -3.68 -15.63
CA ASP A 413 -58.26 -5.14 -15.44
C ASP A 413 -58.14 -6.00 -16.72
N SER A 414 -57.98 -5.38 -17.89
CA SER A 414 -57.76 -6.06 -19.17
C SER A 414 -56.28 -6.07 -19.54
N LEU A 415 -55.75 -7.20 -19.98
CA LEU A 415 -54.37 -7.33 -20.47
C LEU A 415 -54.26 -6.68 -21.86
N ILE A 416 -53.45 -5.63 -21.97
CA ILE A 416 -53.27 -4.87 -23.21
C ILE A 416 -52.01 -5.28 -23.94
N TYR A 417 -50.94 -5.58 -23.20
CA TYR A 417 -49.65 -5.93 -23.78
C TYR A 417 -48.97 -7.03 -22.98
N GLN A 418 -48.42 -8.02 -23.69
CA GLN A 418 -47.62 -9.09 -23.12
C GLN A 418 -46.38 -9.35 -23.98
N SER A 419 -45.21 -9.37 -23.36
CA SER A 419 -43.98 -9.75 -24.05
C SER A 419 -43.03 -10.54 -23.15
N ARG A 420 -42.29 -11.47 -23.77
CA ARG A 420 -41.19 -12.19 -23.12
C ARG A 420 -39.96 -11.30 -23.12
N ILE A 421 -39.30 -11.27 -21.98
CA ILE A 421 -38.11 -10.45 -21.80
C ILE A 421 -36.87 -11.29 -22.14
N TYR A 422 -36.18 -10.94 -23.23
CA TYR A 422 -34.96 -11.63 -23.66
C TYR A 422 -33.71 -10.99 -23.03
N PRO A 423 -32.78 -11.81 -22.49
CA PRO A 423 -31.57 -11.29 -21.90
C PRO A 423 -30.61 -10.73 -22.96
N TYR A 424 -30.15 -9.49 -22.80
CA TYR A 424 -29.03 -8.93 -23.56
C TYR A 424 -27.78 -8.93 -22.66
N GLN A 425 -26.75 -9.72 -23.01
CA GLN A 425 -25.50 -9.80 -22.25
C GLN A 425 -24.51 -8.73 -22.72
N GLN A 426 -24.23 -7.72 -21.88
CA GLN A 426 -23.08 -6.82 -22.07
C GLN A 426 -21.86 -7.21 -21.21
N SER A 427 -22.01 -8.04 -20.16
CA SER A 427 -20.92 -8.50 -19.29
C SER A 427 -21.35 -9.64 -18.34
N PRO A 428 -20.42 -10.35 -17.67
CA PRO A 428 -20.77 -11.42 -16.74
C PRO A 428 -21.53 -10.87 -15.52
N GLY A 429 -22.85 -11.08 -15.49
CA GLY A 429 -23.67 -10.91 -14.28
C GLY A 429 -24.65 -9.72 -14.25
N ILE A 430 -24.74 -8.89 -15.30
CA ILE A 430 -25.79 -7.88 -15.44
C ILE A 430 -26.48 -8.08 -16.78
N ILE A 431 -27.79 -8.26 -16.74
CA ILE A 431 -28.66 -8.40 -17.91
C ILE A 431 -29.64 -7.23 -17.85
N ASP A 432 -29.49 -6.29 -18.77
CA ASP A 432 -30.47 -5.21 -18.96
C ASP A 432 -31.59 -5.70 -19.88
N HIS A 433 -32.79 -5.22 -19.62
CA HIS A 433 -34.01 -5.61 -20.31
C HIS A 433 -34.74 -4.36 -20.78
N PHE A 434 -34.94 -4.24 -22.09
CA PHE A 434 -35.64 -3.11 -22.71
C PHE A 434 -36.98 -3.57 -23.28
N VAL A 435 -38.01 -2.76 -23.11
CA VAL A 435 -39.30 -2.92 -23.80
C VAL A 435 -39.59 -1.62 -24.50
N TYR A 436 -39.70 -1.68 -25.82
CA TYR A 436 -40.13 -0.56 -26.65
C TYR A 436 -41.64 -0.62 -26.74
N LEU A 437 -42.32 0.42 -26.27
CA LEU A 437 -43.77 0.58 -26.37
C LEU A 437 -44.04 1.77 -27.28
N THR A 438 -44.97 1.61 -28.20
CA THR A 438 -45.45 2.66 -29.10
C THR A 438 -46.86 3.10 -28.71
N ASP A 439 -47.36 4.20 -29.28
CA ASP A 439 -48.74 4.67 -29.04
C ASP A 439 -49.81 3.65 -29.49
N ASP A 440 -49.45 2.75 -30.42
CA ASP A 440 -50.32 1.65 -30.86
C ASP A 440 -50.55 0.61 -29.75
N ASP A 441 -49.63 0.51 -28.78
CA ASP A 441 -49.72 -0.41 -27.65
C ASP A 441 -50.66 0.10 -26.55
N PHE A 442 -51.12 1.36 -26.61
CA PHE A 442 -52.02 1.96 -25.63
C PHE A 442 -53.32 2.43 -26.30
N PRO A 443 -54.41 1.66 -26.27
CA PRO A 443 -55.61 1.95 -27.05
C PRO A 443 -56.33 3.24 -26.60
N GLU A 444 -56.30 3.59 -25.31
CA GLU A 444 -57.08 4.70 -24.73
C GLU A 444 -56.36 5.47 -23.60
N SER A 445 -56.92 6.62 -23.20
CA SER A 445 -56.44 7.38 -22.03
C SER A 445 -56.74 6.63 -20.75
N GLY A 446 -55.77 6.59 -19.84
CA GLY A 446 -55.99 6.19 -18.48
C GLY A 446 -54.75 5.63 -17.82
N ILE A 447 -54.98 4.96 -16.69
CA ILE A 447 -53.93 4.39 -15.87
C ILE A 447 -53.65 2.95 -16.34
N TYR A 448 -52.40 2.69 -16.71
CA TYR A 448 -51.91 1.38 -17.11
C TYR A 448 -51.00 0.83 -16.01
N GLN A 449 -51.31 -0.36 -15.53
CA GLN A 449 -50.54 -1.03 -14.49
C GLN A 449 -49.55 -2.01 -15.12
N VAL A 450 -48.27 -1.86 -14.78
CA VAL A 450 -47.20 -2.70 -15.30
C VAL A 450 -46.81 -3.75 -14.28
N TYR A 451 -46.90 -5.02 -14.67
CA TYR A 451 -46.51 -6.17 -13.88
C TYR A 451 -45.32 -6.87 -14.51
N VAL A 452 -44.38 -7.30 -13.65
CA VAL A 452 -43.28 -8.18 -14.05
C VAL A 452 -43.46 -9.50 -13.33
N SER A 453 -43.56 -10.57 -14.13
CA SER A 453 -43.57 -11.94 -13.63
C SER A 453 -42.20 -12.55 -13.74
N ASN A 454 -41.82 -13.40 -12.78
CA ASN A 454 -40.63 -14.25 -12.83
C ASN A 454 -40.96 -15.71 -13.18
N GLY A 455 -42.14 -15.96 -13.77
CA GLY A 455 -42.64 -17.29 -14.12
C GLY A 455 -43.38 -18.03 -12.99
N VAL A 456 -43.34 -17.52 -11.75
CA VAL A 456 -44.02 -18.13 -10.60
C VAL A 456 -44.96 -17.12 -9.91
N THR A 457 -44.55 -15.86 -9.81
CA THR A 457 -45.33 -14.77 -9.19
C THR A 457 -45.20 -13.49 -10.02
N ALA A 458 -46.31 -12.76 -10.19
CA ALA A 458 -46.32 -11.42 -10.78
C ALA A 458 -46.39 -10.36 -9.69
N SER A 459 -45.66 -9.27 -9.86
CA SER A 459 -45.72 -8.11 -8.95
C SER A 459 -45.83 -6.82 -9.75
N GLN A 460 -46.71 -5.91 -9.31
CA GLN A 460 -46.85 -4.59 -9.90
C GLN A 460 -45.54 -3.81 -9.67
N LYS A 461 -44.99 -3.24 -10.74
CA LYS A 461 -43.71 -2.51 -10.71
C LYS A 461 -43.85 -1.03 -11.01
N ALA A 462 -44.84 -0.65 -11.80
CA ALA A 462 -45.06 0.73 -12.18
C ALA A 462 -46.53 0.98 -12.52
N GLU A 463 -46.87 2.26 -12.52
CA GLU A 463 -48.12 2.79 -13.02
C GLU A 463 -47.78 3.84 -14.09
N ILE A 464 -48.37 3.71 -15.28
CA ILE A 464 -48.18 4.61 -16.41
C ILE A 464 -49.50 5.34 -16.60
N ASN A 465 -49.51 6.66 -16.42
CA ASN A 465 -50.67 7.47 -16.74
C ASN A 465 -50.56 7.94 -18.20
N VAL A 466 -51.42 7.41 -19.07
CA VAL A 466 -51.48 7.74 -20.49
C VAL A 466 -52.64 8.71 -20.70
N VAL A 467 -52.37 9.88 -21.28
CA VAL A 467 -53.41 10.87 -21.60
C VAL A 467 -53.47 11.06 -23.12
N LYS A 468 -54.47 10.48 -23.77
CA LYS A 468 -54.89 10.84 -25.13
C LYS A 468 -55.84 12.05 -25.07
N ASN A 469 -55.32 13.20 -25.50
CA ASN A 469 -55.94 14.51 -25.79
C ASN A 469 -57.18 14.96 -25.01
N PHE A 470 -57.04 16.10 -24.29
CA PHE A 470 -58.11 17.08 -24.07
C PHE A 470 -57.84 18.33 -24.92
N LEU A 471 -58.82 18.69 -25.75
CA LEU A 471 -58.94 19.99 -26.41
C LEU A 471 -59.58 20.98 -25.43
N HIS A 472 -59.05 22.21 -25.36
CA HIS A 472 -59.92 23.39 -25.35
C HIS A 472 -59.21 24.59 -25.98
N LEU A 473 -59.89 25.14 -27.00
CA LEU A 473 -59.64 26.44 -27.60
C LEU A 473 -59.82 27.57 -26.57
N SER A 474 -58.89 28.51 -26.60
CA SER A 474 -59.21 29.96 -26.51
C SER A 474 -58.31 30.69 -27.49
#